data_AF-A0A8B8ZPX7-F1
#
_entry.id   AF-A0A8B8ZPX7-F1
#
_cell.length_a   1.000
_cell.length_b   1.000
_cell.length_c   1.000
_cell.angle_alpha   90.00
_cell.angle_beta   90.00
_cell.angle_gamma   90.00
#
_symmetry.space_group_name_H-M   'P 1'
#
loop_
_entity.id
_entity.type
_entity.pdbx_description
1 polymer ?
#
loop_
_entity_poly.entity_id
_entity_poly.type
_entity_poly.pdbx_seq_one_letter_code
_entity_poly.pdbx_strand_id
1 'polypeptide(L)'
;MALTCPAPISQIPSRPPIRPEGSASEPGSSQGAARPPSSCATRSGLPDPPENEGQQERRSYVVEWTVSEGDSALENIETARQLFRVALLPADKAKIQAMSLNQFLESARLSAVQHLHEVETLISLGADYKERARRSSRALDEAERKLAELELHKKELLLRVGATEDEVKLLSMALEEEKAAHTLARSELRAAEARLAEAQSLLAVREQRAKEAEQKAERLEAQEKEAQERAQNAVRLFRESEEFQELLEEEAVNGLIQGFNDFCNQLRQLCPDFDLNLLQPGAGVEGLGAKSDETTGEAAPEASAEEAARGATPEVAPEGTEGGEVGATAEGGPTAEAIEVIEVEPGEISAEDATAPAS
;
A
#
# COMPACT_ATOMS: atom_id res chain seq x y z
N MET A 1 33.46 -29.93 -0.08
CA MET A 1 32.68 -30.10 1.16
C MET A 1 33.44 -29.42 2.28
N ALA A 2 33.06 -28.17 2.59
CA ALA A 2 33.64 -27.40 3.68
C ALA A 2 32.50 -27.02 4.63
N LEU A 3 32.56 -27.53 5.85
CA LEU A 3 31.60 -27.28 6.92
C LEU A 3 31.93 -25.94 7.55
N THR A 4 31.10 -24.93 7.28
CA THR A 4 31.14 -23.62 7.95
C THR A 4 30.40 -23.72 9.28
N CYS A 5 31.11 -23.47 10.37
CA CYS A 5 30.57 -23.43 11.73
C CYS A 5 29.60 -22.24 11.91
N PRO A 6 28.47 -22.41 12.62
CA PRO A 6 27.61 -21.28 12.97
C PRO A 6 28.22 -20.43 14.10
N ALA A 7 28.07 -19.11 13.98
CA ALA A 7 28.50 -18.14 14.98
C ALA A 7 27.65 -18.22 16.27
N PRO A 8 28.23 -17.92 17.45
CA PRO A 8 27.49 -17.93 18.70
C PRO A 8 26.51 -16.76 18.79
N ILE A 9 25.30 -17.08 19.24
CA ILE A 9 24.20 -16.13 19.49
C ILE A 9 24.58 -15.27 20.72
N SER A 10 24.79 -13.98 20.50
CA SER A 10 24.94 -12.99 21.57
C SER A 10 23.67 -12.92 22.40
N GLN A 11 23.81 -13.23 23.69
CA GLN A 11 22.76 -13.08 24.69
C GLN A 11 22.46 -11.60 24.92
N ILE A 12 21.22 -11.21 24.66
CA ILE A 12 20.67 -9.89 24.96
C ILE A 12 20.55 -9.76 26.50
N PRO A 13 21.02 -8.66 27.12
CA PRO A 13 20.90 -8.47 28.55
C PRO A 13 19.43 -8.34 28.97
N SER A 14 19.09 -9.08 30.01
CA SER A 14 17.75 -9.15 30.60
C SER A 14 17.28 -7.77 31.09
N ARG A 15 16.14 -7.34 30.55
CA ARG A 15 15.39 -6.16 30.97
C ARG A 15 14.95 -6.30 32.45
N PRO A 16 15.14 -5.29 33.31
CA PRO A 16 14.62 -5.35 34.68
C PRO A 16 13.08 -5.29 34.70
N PRO A 17 12.44 -5.90 35.72
CA PRO A 17 10.99 -5.98 35.80
C PRO A 17 10.38 -4.61 36.06
N ILE A 18 9.43 -4.24 35.20
CA ILE A 18 8.55 -3.08 35.36
C ILE A 18 7.60 -3.40 36.52
N ARG A 19 7.61 -2.52 37.51
CA ARG A 19 6.71 -2.53 38.67
C ARG A 19 5.30 -2.18 38.18
N PRO A 20 4.26 -2.99 38.46
CA PRO A 20 2.89 -2.61 38.14
C PRO A 20 2.38 -1.64 39.22
N GLU A 21 2.23 -0.37 38.87
CA GLU A 21 1.37 0.54 39.64
C GLU A 21 -0.07 0.28 39.22
N GLY A 22 -0.85 -0.14 40.21
CA GLY A 22 -2.22 -0.60 40.06
C GLY A 22 -3.18 0.52 39.71
N SER A 23 -4.06 0.17 38.77
CA SER A 23 -5.51 0.34 38.80
C SER A 23 -6.09 1.70 39.19
N ALA A 24 -6.71 2.27 38.16
CA ALA A 24 -7.81 3.22 38.22
C ALA A 24 -8.82 2.93 39.34
N SER A 25 -9.30 4.01 39.94
CA SER A 25 -10.59 4.07 40.64
C SER A 25 -11.29 5.36 40.23
N GLU A 26 -12.59 5.21 40.02
CA GLU A 26 -13.58 6.11 39.41
C GLU A 26 -13.67 7.54 39.98
N PRO A 27 -14.33 8.46 39.24
CA PRO A 27 -14.61 9.82 39.71
C PRO A 27 -15.75 9.82 40.75
N GLY A 28 -15.36 9.74 42.02
CA GLY A 28 -16.24 9.94 43.16
C GLY A 28 -16.59 11.42 43.35
N SER A 29 -17.84 11.75 43.00
CA SER A 29 -18.62 12.88 43.51
C SER A 29 -18.29 13.22 44.96
N SER A 30 -17.85 14.46 45.23
CA SER A 30 -17.91 15.05 46.56
C SER A 30 -18.41 16.48 46.50
N GLN A 31 -19.49 16.66 47.26
CA GLN A 31 -20.21 17.87 47.59
C GLN A 31 -19.30 19.04 47.99
N GLY A 32 -19.84 20.23 47.78
CA GLY A 32 -19.18 21.50 48.08
C GLY A 32 -18.67 21.59 49.51
N ALA A 33 -17.38 21.89 49.61
CA ALA A 33 -16.82 22.51 50.80
C ALA A 33 -16.83 24.03 50.57
N ALA A 34 -17.63 24.71 51.38
CA ALA A 34 -17.78 26.15 51.37
C ALA A 34 -16.43 26.86 51.52
N ARG A 35 -16.23 27.87 50.67
CA ARG A 35 -15.24 28.94 50.85
C ARG A 35 -15.31 29.44 52.30
N PRO A 36 -14.21 29.48 53.07
CA PRO A 36 -14.21 30.29 54.27
C PRO A 36 -14.36 31.75 53.83
N PRO A 37 -15.29 32.53 54.42
CA PRO A 37 -15.30 33.96 54.18
C PRO A 37 -13.98 34.54 54.67
N SER A 38 -13.38 35.35 53.80
CA SER A 38 -12.38 36.35 54.12
C SER A 38 -12.68 36.96 55.49
N SER A 39 -11.76 36.79 56.45
CA SER A 39 -11.80 37.45 57.74
C SER A 39 -11.61 38.95 57.50
N CYS A 40 -12.71 39.61 57.18
CA CYS A 40 -12.86 41.05 57.24
C CYS A 40 -12.48 41.47 58.65
N ALA A 41 -11.41 42.26 58.75
CA ALA A 41 -10.85 42.77 59.98
C ALA A 41 -11.96 43.37 60.85
N THR A 42 -12.36 42.62 61.87
CA THR A 42 -13.16 43.12 62.98
C THR A 42 -12.25 44.06 63.75
N ARG A 43 -12.36 45.34 63.39
CA ARG A 43 -11.81 46.48 64.11
C ARG A 43 -12.38 46.40 65.52
N SER A 44 -11.62 45.78 66.42
CA SER A 44 -11.94 45.74 67.85
C SER A 44 -11.92 47.18 68.35
N GLY A 45 -13.11 47.72 68.59
CA GLY A 45 -13.30 48.97 69.30
C GLY A 45 -12.75 48.81 70.70
N LEU A 46 -11.61 49.46 70.96
CA LEU A 46 -11.19 49.77 72.32
C LEU A 46 -12.26 50.69 72.95
N PRO A 47 -12.66 50.46 74.20
CA PRO A 47 -13.49 51.43 74.92
C PRO A 47 -12.69 52.71 75.14
N ASP A 48 -13.29 53.85 74.82
CA ASP A 48 -12.78 55.17 75.18
C ASP A 48 -12.63 55.26 76.72
N PRO A 49 -11.49 55.77 77.23
CA PRO A 49 -11.32 55.95 78.66
C PRO A 49 -12.20 57.10 79.17
N PRO A 50 -12.68 57.03 80.43
CA PRO A 50 -13.58 58.03 80.98
C PRO A 50 -12.92 59.40 81.05
N GLU A 51 -13.51 60.34 80.34
CA GLU A 51 -13.37 61.76 80.59
C GLU A 51 -13.95 62.05 81.98
N ASN A 52 -13.10 62.46 82.94
CA ASN A 52 -13.28 63.66 83.77
C ASN A 52 -12.48 63.55 85.09
N GLU A 53 -12.06 64.72 85.57
CA GLU A 53 -11.56 65.02 86.92
C GLU A 53 -10.09 64.72 87.22
N GLY A 54 -9.27 65.62 86.68
CA GLY A 54 -7.91 65.85 87.15
C GLY A 54 -7.28 66.98 86.36
N GLN A 55 -7.80 68.21 86.52
CA GLN A 55 -7.12 69.45 86.15
C GLN A 55 -5.82 69.59 86.96
N GLN A 56 -4.85 68.70 86.76
CA GLN A 56 -3.47 69.14 86.77
C GLN A 56 -3.32 69.92 85.48
N GLU A 57 -3.12 71.23 85.61
CA GLU A 57 -2.63 72.10 84.56
C GLU A 57 -1.67 71.30 83.68
N ARG A 58 -2.13 70.86 82.50
CA ARG A 58 -1.22 70.55 81.40
C ARG A 58 -0.65 71.91 81.03
N ARG A 59 0.33 72.36 81.82
CA ARG A 59 1.22 73.43 81.42
C ARG A 59 1.79 72.94 80.12
N SER A 60 1.28 73.48 79.01
CA SER A 60 1.89 73.35 77.71
C SER A 60 3.36 73.63 77.95
N TYR A 61 4.19 72.60 77.86
CA TYR A 61 5.61 72.75 78.05
C TYR A 61 6.09 73.45 76.78
N VAL A 62 5.86 74.76 76.71
CA VAL A 62 6.35 75.63 75.65
C VAL A 62 7.83 75.69 75.90
N VAL A 63 8.54 74.81 75.21
CA VAL A 63 9.98 74.88 75.15
C VAL A 63 10.30 76.13 74.33
N GLU A 64 10.81 77.16 74.99
CA GLU A 64 11.51 78.23 74.29
C GLU A 64 12.78 77.64 73.68
N TRP A 65 12.73 77.40 72.37
CA TRP A 65 13.83 76.86 71.59
C TRP A 65 14.63 78.03 71.03
N THR A 66 15.82 78.28 71.57
CA THR A 66 16.70 79.38 71.09
C THR A 66 17.79 78.91 70.13
N VAL A 67 17.80 77.63 69.78
CA VAL A 67 18.76 77.00 68.86
C VAL A 67 18.26 77.11 67.43
N SER A 68 19.07 77.63 66.51
CA SER A 68 18.70 77.81 65.10
C SER A 68 19.01 76.55 64.28
N GLU A 69 18.31 76.38 63.16
CA GLU A 69 18.58 75.32 62.18
C GLU A 69 19.99 75.51 61.58
N GLY A 70 20.95 74.69 62.02
CA GLY A 70 22.37 74.81 61.66
C GLY A 70 23.34 74.82 62.86
N ASP A 71 22.83 75.04 64.07
CA ASP A 71 23.66 74.99 65.29
C ASP A 71 24.03 73.55 65.65
N SER A 72 25.32 73.23 65.64
CA SER A 72 25.82 71.91 66.01
C SER A 72 25.91 71.76 67.53
N ALA A 73 25.21 70.78 68.08
CA ALA A 73 25.33 70.37 69.49
C ALA A 73 26.73 69.87 69.84
N LEU A 74 27.54 69.47 68.84
CA LEU A 74 28.90 69.01 69.06
C LEU A 74 29.88 70.19 69.20
N GLU A 75 29.57 71.33 68.61
CA GLU A 75 30.45 72.51 68.56
C GLU A 75 30.02 73.60 69.56
N ASN A 76 28.74 73.61 69.96
CA ASN A 76 28.19 74.57 70.92
C ASN A 76 27.59 73.85 72.14
N ILE A 77 28.26 74.01 73.28
CA ILE A 77 27.86 73.39 74.55
C ILE A 77 26.51 73.90 75.07
N GLU A 78 26.12 75.14 74.74
CA GLU A 78 24.84 75.70 75.15
C GLU A 78 23.70 75.12 74.32
N THR A 79 23.93 74.92 73.01
CA THR A 79 23.05 74.16 72.12
C THR A 79 22.88 72.72 72.61
N ALA A 80 23.96 72.05 72.98
CA ALA A 80 23.91 70.71 73.58
C ALA A 80 23.06 70.69 74.85
N ARG A 81 23.29 71.65 75.77
CA ARG A 81 22.54 71.76 77.03
C ARG A 81 21.06 72.02 76.80
N GLN A 82 20.69 72.87 75.84
CA GLN A 82 19.29 73.10 75.50
C GLN A 82 18.65 71.85 74.90
N LEU A 83 19.33 71.17 73.98
CA LEU A 83 18.88 69.89 73.44
C LEU A 83 18.67 68.85 74.53
N PHE A 84 19.61 68.69 75.48
CA PHE A 84 19.45 67.77 76.62
C PHE A 84 18.31 68.19 77.56
N ARG A 85 18.10 69.50 77.79
CA ARG A 85 16.98 69.98 78.62
C ARG A 85 15.62 69.70 77.98
N VAL A 86 15.55 69.60 76.66
CA VAL A 86 14.29 69.46 75.93
C VAL A 86 14.00 68.00 75.53
N ALA A 87 15.01 67.28 75.07
CA ALA A 87 14.88 65.92 74.59
C ALA A 87 14.70 64.89 75.73
N LEU A 88 15.18 65.20 76.94
CA LEU A 88 15.02 64.29 78.07
C LEU A 88 13.66 64.48 78.74
N LEU A 89 12.86 63.41 78.76
CA LEU A 89 11.62 63.40 79.52
C LEU A 89 11.93 63.58 81.01
N PRO A 90 11.00 64.14 81.82
CA PRO A 90 11.20 64.28 83.27
C PRO A 90 11.62 62.98 83.96
N ALA A 91 11.14 61.82 83.49
CA ALA A 91 11.55 60.51 83.96
C ALA A 91 13.03 60.19 83.65
N ASP A 92 13.50 60.54 82.46
CA ASP A 92 14.90 60.37 82.05
C ASP A 92 15.83 61.30 82.84
N LYS A 93 15.40 62.54 83.08
CA LYS A 93 16.11 63.50 83.93
C LYS A 93 16.25 62.97 85.36
N ALA A 94 15.17 62.44 85.94
CA ALA A 94 15.20 61.85 87.28
C ALA A 94 16.14 60.63 87.35
N LYS A 95 16.11 59.79 86.31
CA LYS A 95 16.99 58.62 86.17
C LYS A 95 18.47 59.02 86.05
N ILE A 96 18.78 60.05 85.28
CA ILE A 96 20.14 60.58 85.12
C ILE A 96 20.63 61.24 86.41
N GLN A 97 19.77 61.97 87.12
CA GLN A 97 20.12 62.58 88.42
C GLN A 97 20.34 61.55 89.54
N ALA A 98 19.66 60.41 89.48
CA ALA A 98 19.81 59.31 90.43
C ALA A 98 21.06 58.45 90.16
N MET A 99 21.68 58.56 88.97
CA MET A 99 22.87 57.83 88.59
C MET A 99 24.12 58.71 88.73
N SER A 100 25.25 58.10 89.09
CA SER A 100 26.53 58.80 88.96
C SER A 100 26.86 59.01 87.48
N LEU A 101 27.62 60.07 87.15
CA LEU A 101 28.05 60.35 85.78
C LEU A 101 28.71 59.13 85.11
N ASN A 102 29.53 58.38 85.86
CA ASN A 102 30.18 57.17 85.36
C ASN A 102 29.18 56.05 85.01
N GLN A 103 28.11 55.87 85.81
CA GLN A 103 27.06 54.90 85.52
C GLN A 103 26.24 55.28 84.28
N PHE A 104 25.96 56.58 84.10
CA PHE A 104 25.28 57.07 82.91
C PHE A 104 26.11 56.83 81.64
N LEU A 105 27.39 57.21 81.65
CA LEU A 105 28.30 57.01 80.52
C LEU A 105 28.45 55.52 80.17
N GLU A 106 28.57 54.65 81.18
CA GLU A 106 28.65 53.21 80.96
C GLU A 106 27.35 52.63 80.40
N SER A 107 26.18 53.05 80.91
CA SER A 107 24.88 52.65 80.37
C SER A 107 24.69 53.12 78.92
N ALA A 108 25.11 54.33 78.58
CA ALA A 108 25.05 54.86 77.23
C ALA A 108 26.00 54.10 76.30
N ARG A 109 27.21 53.77 76.76
CA ARG A 109 28.18 52.96 76.04
C ARG A 109 27.64 51.56 75.74
N LEU A 110 27.09 50.88 76.74
CA LEU A 110 26.50 49.54 76.58
C LEU A 110 25.30 49.56 75.62
N SER A 111 24.42 50.57 75.74
CA SER A 111 23.29 50.75 74.81
C SER A 111 23.77 50.97 73.37
N ALA A 112 24.78 51.83 73.16
CA ALA A 112 25.35 52.06 71.84
C ALA A 112 25.96 50.78 71.25
N VAL A 113 26.69 49.98 72.04
CA VAL A 113 27.24 48.69 71.59
C VAL A 113 26.12 47.71 71.22
N GLN A 114 25.05 47.64 72.00
CA GLN A 114 23.90 46.79 71.70
C GLN A 114 23.24 47.19 70.38
N HIS A 115 22.99 48.49 70.17
CA HIS A 115 22.40 48.97 68.92
C HIS A 115 23.31 48.80 67.72
N LEU A 116 24.63 48.99 67.87
CA LEU A 116 25.59 48.70 66.79
C LEU A 116 25.55 47.22 66.40
N HIS A 117 25.50 46.32 67.38
CA HIS A 117 25.39 44.88 67.13
C HIS A 117 24.06 44.50 66.46
N GLU A 118 22.96 45.12 66.87
CA GLU A 118 21.65 44.92 66.23
C GLU A 118 21.67 45.39 64.77
N VAL A 119 22.23 46.57 64.50
CA VAL A 119 22.39 47.09 63.13
C VAL A 119 23.28 46.17 62.28
N GLU A 120 24.41 45.70 62.82
CA GLU A 120 25.29 44.75 62.13
C GLU A 120 24.56 43.45 61.79
N THR A 121 23.79 42.90 62.74
CA THR A 121 22.98 41.69 62.54
C THR A 121 21.93 41.89 61.44
N LEU A 122 21.25 43.05 61.42
CA LEU A 122 20.28 43.39 60.38
C LEU A 122 20.94 43.55 59.01
N ILE A 123 22.14 44.12 58.93
CA ILE A 123 22.92 44.22 57.69
C ILE A 123 23.26 42.83 57.16
N SER A 124 23.77 41.93 58.02
CA SER A 124 24.08 40.55 57.64
C SER A 124 22.84 39.80 57.16
N LEU A 125 21.73 39.91 57.89
CA LEU A 125 20.46 39.28 57.50
C LEU A 125 19.95 39.83 56.17
N GLY A 126 20.05 41.14 55.94
CA GLY A 126 19.69 41.77 54.67
C GLY A 126 20.54 41.26 53.51
N ALA A 127 21.85 41.06 53.72
CA ALA A 127 22.74 40.47 52.72
C ALA A 127 22.34 39.02 52.40
N ASP A 128 22.01 38.21 53.41
CA ASP A 128 21.58 36.82 53.23
C ASP A 128 20.26 36.71 52.46
N TYR A 129 19.27 37.55 52.78
CA TYR A 129 18.01 37.60 52.04
C TYR A 129 18.23 38.01 50.58
N LYS A 130 19.09 39.00 50.33
CA LYS A 130 19.43 39.44 48.98
C LYS A 130 20.07 38.32 48.17
N GLU A 131 20.98 37.56 48.77
CA GLU A 131 21.62 36.44 48.10
C GLU A 131 20.65 35.28 47.86
N ARG A 132 19.77 34.98 48.82
CA ARG A 132 18.70 33.99 48.63
C ARG A 132 17.74 34.39 47.51
N ALA A 133 17.36 35.66 47.43
CA ALA A 133 16.51 36.18 46.36
C ALA A 133 17.19 36.02 44.98
N ARG A 134 18.49 36.33 44.86
CA ARG A 134 19.25 36.11 43.63
C ARG A 134 19.33 34.64 43.22
N ARG A 135 19.55 33.73 44.17
CA ARG A 135 19.54 32.28 43.91
C ARG A 135 18.17 31.81 43.44
N SER A 136 17.11 32.27 44.10
CA SER A 136 15.73 31.95 43.71
C SER A 136 15.39 32.48 42.31
N SER A 137 15.80 33.71 41.99
CA SER A 137 15.61 34.30 40.66
C SER A 137 16.31 33.46 39.58
N ARG A 138 17.58 33.10 39.79
CA ARG A 138 18.34 32.26 38.85
C ARG A 138 17.69 30.89 38.64
N ALA A 139 17.23 30.26 39.73
CA ALA A 139 16.55 28.98 39.65
C ALA A 139 15.21 29.08 38.89
N LEU A 140 14.48 30.18 39.03
CA LEU A 140 13.27 30.46 38.26
C LEU A 140 13.59 30.64 36.77
N ASP A 141 14.60 31.45 36.43
CA ASP A 141 15.02 31.65 35.04
C ASP A 141 15.47 30.34 34.38
N GLU A 142 16.15 29.45 35.12
CA GLU A 142 16.54 28.13 34.66
C GLU A 142 15.33 27.20 34.45
N ALA A 143 14.34 27.25 35.33
CA ALA A 143 13.11 26.48 35.20
C ALA A 143 12.30 26.94 33.98
N GLU A 144 12.19 28.25 33.74
CA GLU A 144 11.54 28.82 32.56
C GLU A 144 12.23 28.42 31.26
N ARG A 145 13.56 28.44 31.23
CA ARG A 145 14.34 27.94 30.07
C ARG A 145 14.05 26.47 29.77
N LYS A 146 14.07 25.61 30.80
CA LYS A 146 13.74 24.19 30.65
C LYS A 146 12.30 23.95 30.19
N LEU A 147 11.36 24.75 30.69
CA LEU A 147 9.97 24.68 30.25
C LEU A 147 9.85 25.01 28.75
N ALA A 148 10.50 26.09 28.29
CA ALA A 148 10.51 26.47 26.88
C ALA A 148 11.16 25.39 25.98
N GLU A 149 12.25 24.76 26.41
CA GLU A 149 12.87 23.63 25.71
C GLU A 149 11.93 22.42 25.60
N LEU A 150 11.23 22.07 26.68
CA LEU A 150 10.25 20.98 26.68
C LEU A 150 9.03 21.30 25.80
N GLU A 151 8.57 22.54 25.79
CA GLU A 151 7.49 22.97 24.90
C GLU A 151 7.89 22.89 23.42
N LEU A 152 9.14 23.27 23.10
CA LEU A 152 9.68 23.12 21.75
C LEU A 152 9.75 21.64 21.36
N HIS A 153 10.29 20.79 22.24
CA HIS A 153 10.38 19.36 21.96
C HIS A 153 9.00 18.70 21.81
N LYS A 154 8.02 19.10 22.63
CA LYS A 154 6.62 18.68 22.47
C LYS A 154 6.07 19.06 21.11
N LYS A 155 6.29 20.29 20.64
CA LYS A 155 5.85 20.72 19.30
C LYS A 155 6.52 19.91 18.20
N GLU A 156 7.82 19.64 18.31
CA GLU A 156 8.55 18.80 17.36
C GLU A 156 7.98 17.36 17.32
N LEU A 157 7.73 16.76 18.48
CA LEU A 157 7.14 15.42 18.56
C LEU A 157 5.74 15.38 17.95
N LEU A 158 4.91 16.40 18.19
CA LEU A 158 3.58 16.48 17.58
C LEU A 158 3.65 16.59 16.05
N LEU A 159 4.62 17.36 15.52
CA LEU A 159 4.84 17.44 14.07
C LEU A 159 5.30 16.09 13.49
N ARG A 160 6.20 15.38 14.19
CA ARG A 160 6.64 14.03 13.78
C ARG A 160 5.49 13.03 13.80
N VAL A 161 4.68 13.04 14.86
CA VAL A 161 3.49 12.18 14.97
C VAL A 161 2.52 12.47 13.81
N GLY A 162 2.22 13.74 13.54
CA GLY A 162 1.37 14.13 12.40
C GLY A 162 1.92 13.63 11.05
N ALA A 163 3.23 13.79 10.81
CA ALA A 163 3.86 13.29 9.60
C ALA A 163 3.76 11.75 9.47
N THR A 164 3.98 11.02 10.57
CA THR A 164 3.84 9.55 10.57
C THR A 164 2.40 9.09 10.41
N GLU A 165 1.42 9.82 10.95
CA GLU A 165 0.00 9.54 10.77
C GLU A 165 -0.42 9.71 9.30
N ASP A 166 0.08 10.75 8.63
CA ASP A 166 -0.19 10.98 7.22
C ASP A 166 0.50 9.93 6.32
N GLU A 167 1.72 9.50 6.66
CA GLU A 167 2.40 8.39 5.98
C GLU A 167 1.60 7.07 6.13
N VAL A 168 1.12 6.76 7.34
CA VAL A 168 0.28 5.58 7.59
C VAL A 168 -1.03 5.63 6.79
N LYS A 169 -1.67 6.80 6.69
CA LYS A 169 -2.87 6.97 5.83
C LYS A 169 -2.55 6.70 4.37
N LEU A 170 -1.44 7.24 3.86
CA LEU A 170 -1.02 7.02 2.46
C LEU A 170 -0.75 5.53 2.18
N LEU A 171 -0.01 4.86 3.07
CA LEU A 171 0.26 3.42 2.95
C LEU A 171 -1.02 2.58 3.04
N SER A 172 -1.98 3.00 3.86
CA SER A 172 -3.29 2.33 3.96
C SER A 172 -4.08 2.45 2.66
N MET A 173 -4.09 3.62 2.01
CA MET A 173 -4.73 3.80 0.71
C MET A 173 -4.07 2.94 -0.38
N ALA A 174 -2.74 2.92 -0.44
CA ALA A 174 -2.00 2.10 -1.39
C ALA A 174 -2.26 0.60 -1.19
N LEU A 175 -2.38 0.15 0.06
CA LEU A 175 -2.72 -1.25 0.36
C LEU A 175 -4.12 -1.64 -0.13
N GLU A 176 -5.11 -0.75 0.02
CA GLU A 176 -6.47 -1.02 -0.48
C GLU A 176 -6.53 -1.01 -2.02
N GLU A 177 -5.77 -0.13 -2.68
CA GLU A 177 -5.62 -0.14 -4.14
C GLU A 177 -5.00 -1.46 -4.63
N GLU A 178 -3.92 -1.92 -3.99
CA GLU A 178 -3.27 -3.19 -4.33
C GLU A 178 -4.19 -4.40 -4.10
N LYS A 179 -4.96 -4.40 -2.99
CA LYS A 179 -5.97 -5.44 -2.76
C LYS A 179 -7.01 -5.45 -3.88
N ALA A 180 -7.49 -4.29 -4.32
CA ALA A 180 -8.43 -4.18 -5.43
C ALA A 180 -7.81 -4.72 -6.73
N ALA A 181 -6.58 -4.31 -7.07
CA ALA A 181 -5.86 -4.80 -8.24
C ALA A 181 -5.66 -6.33 -8.21
N HIS A 182 -5.29 -6.90 -7.06
CA HIS A 182 -5.16 -8.34 -6.88
C HIS A 182 -6.50 -9.07 -7.04
N THR A 183 -7.61 -8.52 -6.53
CA THR A 183 -8.94 -9.12 -6.75
C THR A 183 -9.34 -9.12 -8.23
N LEU A 184 -9.04 -8.04 -8.95
CA LEU A 184 -9.26 -7.94 -10.40
C LEU A 184 -8.42 -8.97 -11.15
N ALA A 185 -7.10 -9.01 -10.91
CA ALA A 185 -6.20 -9.98 -11.54
C ALA A 185 -6.62 -11.44 -11.29
N ARG A 186 -7.09 -11.75 -10.07
CA ARG A 186 -7.61 -13.08 -9.75
C ARG A 186 -8.91 -13.39 -10.50
N SER A 187 -9.77 -12.40 -10.72
CA SER A 187 -11.00 -12.58 -11.50
C SER A 187 -10.69 -12.81 -13.00
N GLU A 188 -9.73 -12.08 -13.56
CA GLU A 188 -9.29 -12.23 -14.95
C GLU A 188 -8.62 -13.59 -15.18
N LEU A 189 -7.80 -14.05 -14.22
CA LEU A 189 -7.21 -15.38 -14.26
C LEU A 189 -8.28 -16.47 -14.33
N ARG A 190 -9.30 -16.42 -13.45
CA ARG A 190 -10.42 -17.37 -13.50
C ARG A 190 -11.18 -17.32 -14.83
N ALA A 191 -11.38 -16.12 -15.39
CA ALA A 191 -12.01 -15.96 -16.70
C ALA A 191 -11.15 -16.52 -17.84
N ALA A 192 -9.82 -16.41 -17.75
CA ALA A 192 -8.90 -17.03 -18.71
C ALA A 192 -8.87 -18.56 -18.57
N GLU A 193 -8.89 -19.09 -17.35
CA GLU A 193 -8.99 -20.53 -17.07
C GLU A 193 -10.30 -21.11 -17.63
N ALA A 194 -11.43 -20.42 -17.46
CA ALA A 194 -12.71 -20.84 -18.03
C ALA A 194 -12.67 -20.89 -19.57
N ARG A 195 -12.09 -19.87 -20.21
CA ARG A 195 -11.91 -19.84 -21.68
C ARG A 195 -10.98 -20.95 -22.17
N LEU A 196 -9.93 -21.25 -21.42
CA LEU A 196 -9.02 -22.36 -21.74
C LEU A 196 -9.74 -23.71 -21.67
N ALA A 197 -10.54 -23.94 -20.62
CA ALA A 197 -11.32 -25.17 -20.49
C ALA A 197 -12.34 -25.33 -21.64
N GLU A 198 -13.00 -24.25 -22.05
CA GLU A 198 -13.90 -24.24 -23.20
C GLU A 198 -13.17 -24.57 -24.51
N ALA A 199 -12.02 -23.94 -24.75
CA ALA A 199 -11.19 -24.19 -25.94
C ALA A 199 -10.70 -25.64 -26.00
N GLN A 200 -10.29 -26.21 -24.86
CA GLN A 200 -9.89 -27.61 -24.76
C GLN A 200 -11.04 -28.57 -25.06
N SER A 201 -12.24 -28.28 -24.54
CA SER A 201 -13.45 -29.05 -24.84
C SER A 201 -13.79 -29.02 -26.33
N LEU A 202 -13.74 -27.83 -26.95
CA LEU A 202 -13.99 -27.66 -28.37
C LEU A 202 -12.94 -28.36 -29.25
N LEU A 203 -11.67 -28.33 -28.84
CA LEU A 203 -10.60 -29.07 -29.50
C LEU A 203 -10.87 -30.58 -29.47
N ALA A 204 -11.23 -31.14 -28.31
CA ALA A 204 -11.56 -32.56 -28.17
C ALA A 204 -12.73 -32.97 -29.10
N VAL A 205 -13.77 -32.13 -29.21
CA VAL A 205 -14.88 -32.36 -30.15
C VAL A 205 -14.39 -32.34 -31.61
N ARG A 206 -13.49 -31.42 -31.98
CA ARG A 206 -12.94 -31.35 -33.33
C ARG A 206 -12.04 -32.54 -33.65
N GLU A 207 -11.20 -32.97 -32.73
CA GLU A 207 -10.36 -34.16 -32.88
C GLU A 207 -11.22 -35.41 -33.10
N GLN A 208 -12.31 -35.56 -32.35
CA GLN A 208 -13.23 -36.66 -32.53
C GLN A 208 -13.90 -36.64 -33.91
N ARG A 209 -14.40 -35.48 -34.35
CA ARG A 209 -14.98 -35.34 -35.70
C ARG A 209 -13.97 -35.60 -36.81
N ALA A 210 -12.71 -35.21 -36.63
CA ALA A 210 -11.64 -35.49 -37.59
C ALA A 210 -11.40 -37.00 -37.73
N LYS A 211 -11.31 -37.73 -36.60
CA LYS A 211 -11.20 -39.20 -36.60
C LYS A 211 -12.39 -39.87 -37.28
N GLU A 212 -13.60 -39.39 -37.03
CA GLU A 212 -14.81 -39.91 -37.70
C GLU A 212 -14.80 -39.67 -39.21
N ALA A 213 -14.35 -38.48 -39.64
CA ALA A 213 -14.22 -38.14 -41.05
C ALA A 213 -13.14 -39.00 -41.73
N GLU A 214 -12.00 -39.22 -41.08
CA GLU A 214 -10.91 -40.09 -41.54
C GLU A 214 -11.41 -41.54 -41.74
N GLN A 215 -12.07 -42.11 -40.72
CA GLN A 215 -12.67 -43.45 -40.85
C GLN A 215 -13.71 -43.55 -41.97
N LYS A 216 -14.49 -42.48 -42.19
CA LYS A 216 -15.45 -42.44 -43.29
C LYS A 216 -14.75 -42.39 -44.64
N ALA A 217 -13.67 -41.62 -44.76
CA ALA A 217 -12.86 -41.55 -45.98
C ALA A 217 -12.24 -42.92 -46.31
N GLU A 218 -11.65 -43.60 -45.32
CA GLU A 218 -11.09 -44.96 -45.51
C GLU A 218 -12.15 -45.96 -46.01
N ARG A 219 -13.37 -45.91 -45.46
CA ARG A 219 -14.47 -46.77 -45.92
C ARG A 219 -14.90 -46.47 -47.36
N LEU A 220 -14.96 -45.20 -47.73
CA LEU A 220 -15.31 -44.79 -49.10
C LEU A 220 -14.21 -45.20 -50.09
N GLU A 221 -12.94 -45.06 -49.71
CA GLU A 221 -11.81 -45.51 -50.53
C GLU A 221 -11.85 -47.03 -50.75
N ALA A 222 -12.19 -47.81 -49.71
CA ALA A 222 -12.36 -49.26 -49.84
C ALA A 222 -13.53 -49.63 -50.78
N GLN A 223 -14.66 -48.92 -50.67
CA GLN A 223 -15.81 -49.12 -51.56
C GLN A 223 -15.50 -48.74 -53.01
N GLU A 224 -14.74 -47.66 -53.21
CA GLU A 224 -14.29 -47.23 -54.53
C GLU A 224 -13.38 -48.29 -55.18
N LYS A 225 -12.40 -48.83 -54.44
CA LYS A 225 -11.55 -49.93 -54.90
C LYS A 225 -12.37 -51.15 -55.30
N GLU A 226 -13.32 -51.56 -54.47
CA GLU A 226 -14.19 -52.71 -54.76
C GLU A 226 -15.08 -52.46 -56.00
N ALA A 227 -15.64 -51.26 -56.15
CA ALA A 227 -16.42 -50.88 -57.32
C ALA A 227 -15.56 -50.86 -58.58
N GLN A 228 -14.33 -50.35 -58.49
CA GLN A 228 -13.35 -50.34 -59.58
C GLN A 228 -12.96 -51.76 -60.00
N GLU A 229 -12.68 -52.65 -59.05
CA GLU A 229 -12.41 -54.06 -59.32
C GLU A 229 -13.58 -54.76 -60.00
N ARG A 230 -14.82 -54.55 -59.51
CA ARG A 230 -16.04 -55.06 -60.16
C ARG A 230 -16.19 -54.54 -61.58
N ALA A 231 -15.96 -53.25 -61.81
CA ALA A 231 -16.03 -52.66 -63.14
C ALA A 231 -14.98 -53.27 -64.08
N GLN A 232 -13.73 -53.40 -63.64
CA GLN A 232 -12.67 -54.07 -64.42
C GLN A 232 -13.01 -55.53 -64.72
N ASN A 233 -13.58 -56.25 -63.74
CA ASN A 233 -14.02 -57.62 -63.94
C ASN A 233 -15.18 -57.72 -64.95
N ALA A 234 -16.17 -56.84 -64.88
CA ALA A 234 -17.27 -56.79 -65.84
C ALA A 234 -16.76 -56.49 -67.26
N VAL A 235 -15.83 -55.55 -67.42
CA VAL A 235 -15.18 -55.27 -68.72
C VAL A 235 -14.45 -56.49 -69.25
N ARG A 236 -13.76 -57.24 -68.38
CA ARG A 236 -13.08 -58.48 -68.76
C ARG A 236 -14.06 -59.56 -69.23
N LEU A 237 -15.11 -59.81 -68.46
CA LEU A 237 -16.17 -60.76 -68.81
C LEU A 237 -16.88 -60.38 -70.12
N PHE A 238 -17.10 -59.08 -70.36
CA PHE A 238 -17.66 -58.60 -71.63
C PHE A 238 -16.73 -58.85 -72.82
N ARG A 239 -15.41 -58.64 -72.66
CA ARG A 239 -14.44 -58.98 -73.72
C ARG A 239 -14.37 -60.48 -74.00
N GLU A 240 -14.61 -61.29 -72.97
CA GLU A 240 -14.68 -62.75 -73.07
C GLU A 240 -16.03 -63.26 -73.57
N SER A 241 -17.05 -62.40 -73.70
CA SER A 241 -18.37 -62.85 -74.14
C SER A 241 -18.40 -63.17 -75.63
N GLU A 242 -19.19 -64.19 -75.97
CA GLU A 242 -19.42 -64.64 -77.34
C GLU A 242 -20.04 -63.51 -78.17
N GLU A 243 -20.96 -62.73 -77.60
CA GLU A 243 -21.59 -61.57 -78.27
C GLU A 243 -20.56 -60.50 -78.72
N PHE A 244 -19.50 -60.27 -77.93
CA PHE A 244 -18.45 -59.32 -78.31
C PHE A 244 -17.51 -59.89 -79.37
N GLN A 245 -17.21 -61.19 -79.30
CA GLN A 245 -16.43 -61.89 -80.32
C GLN A 245 -17.19 -61.94 -81.65
N GLU A 246 -18.48 -62.25 -81.62
CA GLU A 246 -19.37 -62.19 -82.78
C GLU A 246 -19.42 -60.78 -83.37
N LEU A 247 -19.53 -59.73 -82.54
CA LEU A 247 -19.50 -58.34 -83.00
C LEU A 247 -18.16 -58.00 -83.66
N LEU A 248 -17.03 -58.40 -83.06
CA LEU A 248 -15.70 -58.18 -83.65
C LEU A 248 -15.50 -58.99 -84.93
N GLU A 249 -16.00 -60.22 -84.99
CA GLU A 249 -15.97 -61.05 -86.21
C GLU A 249 -16.83 -60.44 -87.30
N GLU A 250 -18.05 -59.98 -86.99
CA GLU A 250 -18.94 -59.30 -87.93
C GLU A 250 -18.32 -58.00 -88.44
N GLU A 251 -17.77 -57.16 -87.55
CA GLU A 251 -17.10 -55.92 -87.93
C GLU A 251 -15.78 -56.16 -88.66
N ALA A 252 -15.00 -57.18 -88.30
CA ALA A 252 -13.79 -57.59 -89.02
C ALA A 252 -14.12 -58.14 -90.41
N VAL A 253 -15.19 -58.92 -90.55
CA VAL A 253 -15.68 -59.43 -91.83
C VAL A 253 -16.17 -58.27 -92.69
N ASN A 254 -16.99 -57.37 -92.14
CA ASN A 254 -17.47 -56.17 -92.85
C ASN A 254 -16.30 -55.24 -93.24
N GLY A 255 -15.34 -55.02 -92.34
CA GLY A 255 -14.12 -54.26 -92.60
C GLY A 255 -13.22 -54.91 -93.66
N LEU A 256 -13.08 -56.23 -93.64
CA LEU A 256 -12.34 -56.98 -94.66
C LEU A 256 -13.03 -56.88 -96.02
N ILE A 257 -14.36 -57.01 -96.06
CA ILE A 257 -15.17 -56.84 -97.28
C ILE A 257 -14.99 -55.41 -97.81
N GLN A 258 -15.05 -54.40 -96.95
CA GLN A 258 -14.87 -53.01 -97.35
C GLN A 258 -13.45 -52.74 -97.85
N GLY A 259 -12.42 -53.19 -97.13
CA GLY A 259 -11.02 -53.06 -97.54
C GLY A 259 -10.71 -53.81 -98.84
N PHE A 260 -11.31 -54.98 -99.06
CA PHE A 260 -11.21 -55.71 -100.32
C PHE A 260 -11.89 -54.94 -101.47
N ASN A 261 -13.06 -54.36 -101.24
CA ASN A 261 -13.72 -53.52 -102.23
C ASN A 261 -12.89 -52.28 -102.59
N ASP A 262 -12.30 -51.62 -101.59
CA ASP A 262 -11.42 -50.48 -101.80
C ASP A 262 -10.15 -50.87 -102.57
N PHE A 263 -9.54 -52.01 -102.24
CA PHE A 263 -8.43 -52.60 -103.00
C PHE A 263 -8.83 -52.89 -104.45
N CYS A 264 -9.96 -53.55 -104.70
CA CYS A 264 -10.44 -53.81 -106.05
C CYS A 264 -10.70 -52.51 -106.82
N ASN A 265 -11.21 -51.47 -106.16
CA ASN A 265 -11.39 -50.16 -106.76
C ASN A 265 -10.05 -49.50 -107.11
N GLN A 266 -9.05 -49.57 -106.23
CA GLN A 266 -7.68 -49.10 -106.51
C GLN A 266 -7.03 -49.88 -107.66
N LEU A 267 -7.18 -51.21 -107.69
CA LEU A 267 -6.59 -52.06 -108.72
C LEU A 267 -7.25 -51.84 -110.09
N ARG A 268 -8.55 -51.54 -110.12
CA ARG A 268 -9.28 -51.13 -111.34
C ARG A 268 -8.81 -49.77 -111.86
N GLN A 269 -8.39 -48.85 -110.99
CA GLN A 269 -7.79 -47.58 -111.38
C GLN A 269 -6.37 -47.75 -111.94
N LEU A 270 -5.58 -48.65 -111.36
CA LEU A 270 -4.18 -48.87 -111.74
C LEU A 270 -4.02 -49.81 -112.95
N CYS A 271 -4.91 -50.77 -113.13
CA CYS A 271 -4.87 -51.79 -114.20
C CYS A 271 -6.28 -52.07 -114.76
N PRO A 272 -6.76 -51.25 -115.71
CA PRO A 272 -8.13 -51.33 -116.24
C PRO A 272 -8.47 -52.65 -116.94
N ASP A 273 -7.47 -53.32 -117.52
CA ASP A 273 -7.62 -54.55 -118.31
C ASP A 273 -7.54 -55.83 -117.47
N PHE A 274 -7.30 -55.70 -116.15
CA PHE A 274 -7.15 -56.85 -115.26
C PHE A 274 -8.53 -57.38 -114.84
N ASP A 275 -8.80 -58.66 -115.11
CA ASP A 275 -10.07 -59.30 -114.77
C ASP A 275 -10.15 -59.62 -113.27
N LEU A 276 -10.90 -58.79 -112.55
CA LEU A 276 -11.10 -58.90 -111.10
C LEU A 276 -11.86 -60.18 -110.69
N ASN A 277 -12.51 -60.87 -111.63
CA ASN A 277 -13.20 -62.14 -111.33
C ASN A 277 -12.24 -63.29 -110.99
N LEU A 278 -10.93 -63.11 -111.23
CA LEU A 278 -9.88 -64.09 -110.92
C LEU A 278 -9.43 -64.06 -109.45
N LEU A 279 -9.75 -63.01 -108.69
CA LEU A 279 -9.40 -62.88 -107.27
C LEU A 279 -10.53 -63.43 -106.39
N GLN A 280 -10.56 -64.74 -106.18
CA GLN A 280 -11.45 -65.32 -105.16
C GLN A 280 -10.82 -65.19 -103.76
N PRO A 281 -11.55 -64.66 -102.77
CA PRO A 281 -11.11 -64.68 -101.37
C PRO A 281 -10.95 -66.13 -100.88
N GLY A 282 -9.74 -66.51 -100.43
CA GLY A 282 -9.48 -67.79 -99.74
C GLY A 282 -8.60 -68.82 -100.46
N ALA A 283 -8.13 -68.55 -101.68
CA ALA A 283 -7.24 -69.46 -102.40
C ALA A 283 -5.75 -69.25 -102.03
N GLY A 284 -5.32 -69.76 -100.87
CA GLY A 284 -3.91 -70.04 -100.60
C GLY A 284 -3.32 -69.42 -99.34
N VAL A 285 -3.46 -70.10 -98.20
CA VAL A 285 -2.51 -69.99 -97.07
C VAL A 285 -2.36 -71.37 -96.43
N GLU A 286 -1.51 -72.21 -97.03
CA GLU A 286 -0.84 -73.29 -96.32
C GLU A 286 0.60 -72.84 -96.03
N GLY A 287 0.93 -72.73 -94.74
CA GLY A 287 2.30 -72.83 -94.22
C GLY A 287 3.34 -71.79 -94.66
N LEU A 288 3.50 -70.71 -93.89
CA LEU A 288 4.79 -70.05 -93.69
C LEU A 288 4.91 -69.54 -92.26
N GLY A 289 5.61 -70.31 -91.43
CA GLY A 289 6.31 -69.75 -90.28
C GLY A 289 7.53 -68.98 -90.76
N ALA A 290 7.71 -67.75 -90.28
CA ALA A 290 8.98 -67.05 -90.33
C ALA A 290 9.10 -66.15 -89.09
N LYS A 291 10.15 -66.44 -88.32
CA LYS A 291 10.66 -65.67 -87.19
C LYS A 291 10.92 -64.22 -87.58
N SER A 292 10.64 -63.29 -86.67
CA SER A 292 11.35 -62.02 -86.59
C SER A 292 11.78 -61.80 -85.15
N ASP A 293 13.09 -61.62 -84.97
CA ASP A 293 13.83 -61.47 -83.73
C ASP A 293 13.31 -60.33 -82.83
N GLU A 294 13.26 -60.64 -81.54
CA GLU A 294 13.07 -59.74 -80.43
C GLU A 294 14.46 -59.19 -80.02
N THR A 295 14.73 -57.91 -80.31
CA THR A 295 15.93 -57.23 -79.83
C THR A 295 15.61 -56.35 -78.63
N THR A 296 16.39 -56.55 -77.59
CA THR A 296 16.47 -55.85 -76.31
C THR A 296 16.66 -54.34 -76.49
N GLY A 297 15.96 -53.54 -75.68
CA GLY A 297 16.12 -52.08 -75.64
C GLY A 297 15.58 -51.49 -74.33
N GLU A 298 16.38 -51.62 -73.28
CA GLU A 298 16.34 -50.83 -72.05
C GLU A 298 16.73 -49.37 -72.35
N ALA A 299 15.96 -48.39 -71.83
CA ALA A 299 16.43 -47.13 -71.24
C ALA A 299 15.32 -46.04 -71.30
N ALA A 300 15.01 -45.50 -70.12
CA ALA A 300 14.34 -44.23 -69.89
C ALA A 300 15.28 -43.04 -70.28
N PRO A 301 15.07 -41.83 -69.75
CA PRO A 301 14.05 -40.80 -70.04
C PRO A 301 14.71 -39.53 -70.63
N GLU A 302 13.94 -38.59 -71.20
CA GLU A 302 14.35 -37.16 -71.31
C GLU A 302 13.07 -36.35 -71.56
N ALA A 303 12.58 -35.58 -70.60
CA ALA A 303 13.03 -34.24 -70.19
C ALA A 303 12.65 -33.13 -71.18
N SER A 304 11.85 -32.20 -70.63
CA SER A 304 11.97 -30.74 -70.75
C SER A 304 10.74 -30.05 -71.33
N ALA A 305 10.04 -29.34 -70.45
CA ALA A 305 9.51 -28.01 -70.74
C ALA A 305 9.31 -27.27 -69.41
N GLU A 306 10.21 -26.34 -69.14
CA GLU A 306 9.97 -25.18 -68.27
C GLU A 306 8.68 -24.47 -68.70
N GLU A 307 7.87 -24.01 -67.74
CA GLU A 307 7.35 -22.65 -67.83
C GLU A 307 6.91 -22.11 -66.47
N ALA A 308 7.07 -20.80 -66.35
CA ALA A 308 7.02 -20.01 -65.14
C ALA A 308 5.61 -19.54 -64.76
N ALA A 309 5.36 -19.39 -63.46
CA ALA A 309 4.42 -18.42 -62.88
C ALA A 309 4.76 -18.30 -61.38
N ARG A 310 5.49 -17.29 -60.89
CA ARG A 310 5.10 -15.89 -60.64
C ARG A 310 3.74 -15.70 -59.93
N GLY A 311 3.82 -15.19 -58.69
CA GLY A 311 2.74 -14.53 -57.93
C GLY A 311 1.96 -15.48 -57.00
N ALA A 312 1.65 -15.17 -55.75
CA ALA A 312 1.71 -13.93 -55.01
C ALA A 312 1.67 -14.24 -53.49
N THR A 313 2.43 -13.48 -52.72
CA THR A 313 2.22 -13.24 -51.28
C THR A 313 1.01 -12.32 -51.09
N PRO A 314 0.09 -12.58 -50.15
CA PRO A 314 -0.81 -11.55 -49.67
C PRO A 314 -0.13 -10.80 -48.53
N GLU A 315 0.40 -9.63 -48.86
CA GLU A 315 0.63 -8.52 -47.94
C GLU A 315 -0.72 -7.87 -47.67
N VAL A 316 -1.19 -7.90 -46.42
CA VAL A 316 -2.34 -7.10 -45.98
C VAL A 316 -1.93 -6.38 -44.69
N ALA A 317 -1.63 -5.09 -44.85
CA ALA A 317 -1.63 -4.09 -43.80
C ALA A 317 -2.82 -3.13 -44.04
N PRO A 318 -3.25 -2.37 -43.03
CA PRO A 318 -4.64 -2.01 -42.78
C PRO A 318 -5.07 -0.71 -43.49
N GLU A 319 -6.34 -0.64 -43.87
CA GLU A 319 -6.99 0.61 -44.24
C GLU A 319 -8.11 0.90 -43.25
N GLY A 320 -8.06 2.12 -42.69
CA GLY A 320 -8.95 2.58 -41.65
C GLY A 320 -10.37 2.83 -42.15
N THR A 321 -11.29 2.90 -41.19
CA THR A 321 -12.56 3.58 -41.40
C THR A 321 -12.80 4.48 -40.19
N GLU A 322 -12.77 5.77 -40.49
CA GLU A 322 -13.29 6.87 -39.70
C GLU A 322 -14.77 6.69 -39.36
N GLY A 323 -15.16 7.29 -38.23
CA GLY A 323 -16.43 8.03 -38.16
C GLY A 323 -17.64 7.23 -37.65
N GLY A 324 -18.00 7.47 -36.39
CA GLY A 324 -19.23 6.92 -35.82
C GLY A 324 -19.54 7.47 -34.42
N GLU A 325 -19.56 8.80 -34.32
CA GLU A 325 -20.11 9.54 -33.17
C GLU A 325 -21.62 9.25 -33.05
N VAL A 326 -22.04 8.60 -31.98
CA VAL A 326 -23.45 8.62 -31.52
C VAL A 326 -23.46 8.74 -30.00
N GLY A 327 -23.88 9.90 -29.53
CA GLY A 327 -24.15 10.16 -28.13
C GLY A 327 -25.33 9.33 -27.62
N ALA A 328 -25.21 8.87 -26.38
CA ALA A 328 -26.34 8.46 -25.56
C ALA A 328 -26.09 8.94 -24.13
N THR A 329 -26.74 10.05 -23.79
CA THR A 329 -27.10 10.43 -22.43
C THR A 329 -27.95 9.32 -21.80
N ALA A 330 -27.53 8.84 -20.63
CA ALA A 330 -28.43 8.19 -19.69
C ALA A 330 -27.98 8.53 -18.26
N GLU A 331 -28.72 9.44 -17.65
CA GLU A 331 -28.88 9.50 -16.19
C GLU A 331 -29.37 8.14 -15.69
N GLY A 332 -28.76 7.65 -14.62
CA GLY A 332 -29.21 6.47 -13.89
C GLY A 332 -28.39 6.33 -12.62
N GLY A 333 -28.81 7.03 -11.57
CA GLY A 333 -28.17 6.94 -10.25
C GLY A 333 -28.29 5.53 -9.65
N PRO A 334 -27.33 5.09 -8.84
CA PRO A 334 -27.50 3.87 -8.07
C PRO A 334 -28.40 4.14 -6.86
N THR A 335 -29.52 3.44 -6.84
CA THR A 335 -30.35 3.21 -5.68
C THR A 335 -29.53 2.44 -4.65
N ALA A 336 -29.61 2.91 -3.40
CA ALA A 336 -29.01 2.24 -2.25
C ALA A 336 -29.64 0.86 -2.04
N GLU A 337 -28.90 -0.20 -2.31
CA GLU A 337 -29.20 -1.52 -1.77
C GLU A 337 -28.71 -1.58 -0.32
N ALA A 338 -29.68 -1.72 0.58
CA ALA A 338 -29.47 -2.04 1.98
C ALA A 338 -28.76 -3.40 2.08
N ILE A 339 -27.51 -3.37 2.52
CA ILE A 339 -26.82 -4.57 3.00
C ILE A 339 -27.44 -4.90 4.36
N GLU A 340 -28.20 -5.99 4.39
CA GLU A 340 -28.72 -6.62 5.58
C GLU A 340 -27.52 -7.11 6.42
N VAL A 341 -27.24 -6.39 7.51
CA VAL A 341 -26.24 -6.76 8.49
C VAL A 341 -26.75 -8.00 9.22
N ILE A 342 -26.17 -9.16 8.89
CA ILE A 342 -26.33 -10.37 9.69
C ILE A 342 -25.57 -10.14 11.00
N GLU A 343 -26.30 -9.84 12.08
CA GLU A 343 -25.82 -9.96 13.45
C GLU A 343 -25.39 -11.41 13.69
N VAL A 344 -24.07 -11.63 13.76
CA VAL A 344 -23.52 -12.88 14.28
C VAL A 344 -23.37 -12.70 15.79
N GLU A 345 -24.25 -13.35 16.55
CA GLU A 345 -24.10 -13.51 18.00
C GLU A 345 -22.72 -14.10 18.33
N PRO A 346 -21.95 -13.52 19.28
CA PRO A 346 -20.78 -14.17 19.81
C PRO A 346 -21.21 -15.31 20.74
N GLY A 347 -21.09 -16.54 20.24
CA GLY A 347 -21.26 -17.76 21.03
C GLY A 347 -20.29 -17.79 22.21
N GLU A 348 -20.86 -18.00 23.40
CA GLU A 348 -20.15 -18.24 24.65
C GLU A 348 -19.24 -19.47 24.50
N ILE A 349 -17.93 -19.26 24.45
CA ILE A 349 -16.94 -20.33 24.62
C ILE A 349 -16.82 -20.65 26.11
N SER A 350 -17.58 -21.66 26.53
CA SER A 350 -17.45 -22.31 27.83
C SER A 350 -16.04 -22.92 27.95
N ALA A 351 -15.24 -22.36 28.85
CA ALA A 351 -13.92 -22.90 29.21
C ALA A 351 -14.12 -23.96 30.31
N GLU A 352 -14.38 -25.19 29.90
CA GLU A 352 -14.36 -26.35 30.78
C GLU A 352 -13.15 -27.23 30.46
N ASP A 353 -12.40 -27.53 31.52
CA ASP A 353 -11.56 -28.71 31.69
C ASP A 353 -10.17 -28.75 31.01
N ALA A 354 -9.16 -28.27 31.73
CA ALA A 354 -7.76 -28.67 31.54
C ALA A 354 -7.26 -29.34 32.82
N THR A 355 -7.55 -30.63 32.94
CA THR A 355 -6.94 -31.55 33.89
C THR A 355 -5.45 -31.71 33.58
N ALA A 356 -4.58 -31.37 34.54
CA ALA A 356 -3.14 -31.58 34.49
C ALA A 356 -2.78 -33.05 34.77
N PRO A 357 -1.79 -33.63 34.08
CA PRO A 357 -1.07 -34.79 34.60
C PRO A 357 0.23 -34.35 35.27
N ALA A 358 0.42 -34.84 36.49
CA ALA A 358 1.67 -34.83 37.21
C ALA A 358 2.70 -35.76 36.54
N SER A 359 3.93 -35.30 36.38
CA SER A 359 5.18 -36.08 36.46
C SER A 359 6.36 -35.14 36.62
#